data_AF-A0A3D5YEX2-F1
#
_entry.id   AF-A0A3D5YEX2-F1
#
_cell.length_a   1.000
_cell.length_b   1.000
_cell.length_c   1.000
_cell.angle_alpha   90.00
_cell.angle_beta   90.00
_cell.angle_gamma   90.00
#
_symmetry.space_group_name_H-M   'P 1'
#
loop_
_entity.id
_entity.type
_entity.pdbx_description
1 polymer ?
#
loop_
_entity_poly.entity_id
_entity_poly.type
_entity_poly.pdbx_seq_one_letter_code
_entity_poly.pdbx_strand_id
1 'polypeptide(L)' 'MLGGDTKTMKLSDDVKIVTPSNSRYVYLFDRVNQTFMVYESRPLKTNDQYATSYNLYYLFSFAFDLGNNKVVDVTIPDEL' A
#
# COMPACT_ATOMS: atom_id res chain seq x y z
N MET A 1 5.55 -30.03 -1.40
CA MET A 1 5.75 -28.58 -1.51
C MET A 1 4.36 -27.97 -1.51
N LEU A 2 3.94 -27.34 -0.41
CA LEU A 2 2.61 -26.71 -0.30
C LEU A 2 2.66 -25.42 -1.14
N GLY A 3 2.31 -25.54 -2.42
CA GLY A 3 2.23 -24.44 -3.36
C GLY A 3 1.09 -23.51 -2.96
N GLY A 4 1.42 -22.39 -2.33
CA GLY A 4 0.58 -21.22 -2.36
C GLY A 4 0.89 -20.42 -3.62
N ASP A 5 -0.14 -19.83 -4.23
CA ASP A 5 0.04 -18.92 -5.36
C ASP A 5 0.92 -17.74 -4.93
N THR A 6 2.15 -17.68 -5.47
CA THR A 6 3.01 -16.52 -5.28
C THR A 6 2.58 -15.44 -6.27
N LYS A 7 1.84 -14.43 -5.79
CA LYS A 7 1.53 -13.25 -6.60
C LYS A 7 2.70 -12.27 -6.56
N THR A 8 3.52 -12.27 -7.60
CA THR A 8 4.50 -11.19 -7.82
C THR A 8 3.77 -9.99 -8.41
N MET A 9 3.50 -8.97 -7.59
CA MET A 9 2.96 -7.70 -8.07
C MET A 9 4.09 -6.72 -8.37
N LYS A 10 4.13 -6.23 -9.60
CA LYS A 10 5.04 -5.16 -10.02
C LYS A 10 4.29 -3.84 -9.93
N LEU A 11 4.76 -2.97 -9.05
CA LEU A 11 4.31 -1.58 -8.99
C LEU A 11 4.82 -0.80 -10.21
N SER A 12 4.05 0.18 -10.66
CA SER A 12 4.54 1.20 -11.58
C SER A 12 5.49 2.18 -10.87
N ASP A 13 6.10 3.07 -11.63
CA ASP A 13 6.94 4.14 -11.08
C ASP A 13 6.12 5.30 -10.50
N ASP A 14 4.78 5.29 -10.66
CA ASP A 14 3.87 6.33 -10.15
C ASP A 14 2.97 5.77 -9.04
N VAL A 15 3.59 5.60 -7.87
CA VAL A 15 2.94 5.15 -6.64
C VAL A 15 2.88 6.28 -5.62
N LYS A 16 1.66 6.60 -5.16
CA LYS A 16 1.43 7.50 -4.03
C LYS A 16 1.39 6.68 -2.73
N ILE A 17 2.24 7.04 -1.77
CA ILE A 17 2.11 6.56 -0.38
C ILE A 17 1.14 7.49 0.34
N VAL A 18 0.04 6.94 0.87
CA VAL A 18 -1.00 7.72 1.58
C VAL A 18 -1.15 7.27 3.03
N THR A 19 -0.02 6.92 3.64
CA THR A 19 0.04 6.36 4.98
C THR A 19 0.12 7.45 6.05
N PRO A 20 -0.87 7.55 6.96
CA PRO A 20 -0.77 8.38 8.15
C PRO A 20 0.46 8.05 8.98
N SER A 21 1.04 9.06 9.64
CA SER A 21 2.28 8.89 10.42
C SER A 21 2.14 7.92 11.61
N ASN A 22 0.94 7.81 12.17
CA ASN A 22 0.57 6.94 13.28
C ASN A 22 -0.05 5.60 12.84
N SER A 23 -0.14 5.35 11.53
CA SER A 23 -0.76 4.13 11.01
C SER A 23 0.18 2.93 11.12
N ARG A 24 -0.37 1.81 11.59
CA ARG A 24 0.30 0.51 11.54
C ARG A 24 0.34 -0.11 10.14
N TYR A 25 -0.50 0.40 9.24
CA TYR A 25 -0.66 -0.07 7.88
C TYR A 25 0.02 0.86 6.90
N VAL A 26 0.58 0.28 5.84
CA VAL A 26 1.11 1.02 4.69
C VAL A 26 0.12 0.93 3.55
N TYR A 27 -0.36 2.09 3.13
CA TYR A 27 -1.31 2.27 2.03
C TYR A 27 -0.58 2.83 0.81
N LEU A 28 -0.65 2.08 -0.30
CA LEU A 28 -0.06 2.44 -1.59
C LEU A 28 -1.15 2.56 -2.64
N PHE A 29 -1.12 3.62 -3.43
CA PHE A 29 -1.96 3.77 -4.61
C PHE A 29 -1.10 3.90 -5.86
N ASP A 30 -1.17 2.88 -6.71
CA ASP A 30 -0.54 2.87 -8.03
C ASP A 30 -1.47 3.55 -9.04
N ARG A 31 -1.10 4.75 -9.51
CA ARG A 31 -1.93 5.56 -10.39
C ARG A 31 -1.98 5.02 -11.81
N VAL A 32 -0.96 4.29 -12.25
CA VAL A 32 -0.94 3.70 -13.59
C VAL A 32 -1.82 2.47 -13.63
N ASN A 33 -1.61 1.56 -12.67
CA ASN A 33 -2.33 0.30 -12.58
C ASN A 33 -3.70 0.43 -11.89
N GLN A 34 -4.06 1.64 -11.43
CA GLN A 34 -5.32 1.92 -10.72
C GLN A 34 -5.58 0.94 -9.58
N THR A 35 -4.53 0.62 -8.83
CA THR A 35 -4.55 -0.42 -7.79
C THR A 35 -4.19 0.18 -6.44
N PHE A 36 -5.01 -0.11 -5.44
CA PHE A 36 -4.77 0.24 -4.05
C PHE A 36 -4.32 -0.99 -3.27
N MET A 37 -3.26 -0.86 -2.48
CA MET A 37 -2.67 -1.97 -1.73
C MET A 37 -2.47 -1.59 -0.28
N VAL A 38 -2.66 -2.59 0.57
CA VAL A 38 -2.52 -2.46 2.01
C VAL A 38 -1.57 -3.53 2.54
N TYR A 39 -0.57 -3.07 3.28
CA TYR A 39 0.36 -3.91 4.00
C TYR A 39 0.28 -3.60 5.49
N GLU A 40 0.56 -4.59 6.32
CA GLU A 40 0.89 -4.38 7.73
C GLU A 40 2.40 -4.18 7.88
N SER A 41 2.81 -3.15 8.62
CA SER A 41 4.21 -2.98 9.01
C SER A 41 4.49 -3.72 10.32
N ARG A 42 5.54 -4.56 10.34
CA ARG A 42 6.06 -5.18 11.59
C ARG A 42 7.59 -5.08 11.64
N PRO A 43 8.19 -4.51 12.72
CA PRO A 43 7.51 -3.80 13.82
C PRO A 43 6.69 -2.59 13.34
N LEU A 44 5.87 -2.00 14.21
CA LEU A 44 5.10 -0.80 13.88
C LEU A 44 6.04 0.26 13.29
N LYS A 45 5.66 0.89 12.18
CA LYS A 45 6.39 2.02 11.61
C LYS A 45 6.41 3.18 12.62
N THR A 46 7.40 3.23 13.49
CA THR A 46 7.66 4.35 14.40
C THR A 46 8.57 5.36 13.70
N ASN A 47 8.42 6.64 14.04
CA ASN A 47 9.26 7.71 13.51
C ASN A 47 10.64 7.74 14.20
N ASP A 48 11.28 6.58 14.39
CA ASP A 48 12.58 6.44 15.06
C ASP A 48 13.73 6.75 14.09
N GLN A 49 13.75 7.95 13.51
CA GLN A 49 14.88 8.50 12.73
C GLN A 49 15.44 7.54 11.66
N TYR A 50 14.60 6.81 10.94
CA TYR A 50 15.02 5.82 9.92
C TYR A 50 15.88 4.66 10.46
N ALA A 51 15.96 4.46 11.77
CA ALA A 51 16.82 3.45 12.39
C ALA A 51 16.26 2.02 12.32
N THR A 52 15.00 1.85 11.93
CA THR A 52 14.33 0.55 11.90
C THR A 52 13.88 0.20 10.48
N SER A 53 14.38 -0.92 9.98
CA SER A 53 13.84 -1.57 8.78
C SER A 53 12.55 -2.30 9.14
N TYR A 54 11.47 -2.02 8.41
CA TYR A 54 10.17 -2.65 8.62
C TYR A 54 9.91 -3.70 7.54
N ASN A 55 9.41 -4.87 7.95
CA ASN A 55 8.86 -5.84 7.01
C ASN A 55 7.42 -5.45 6.69
N LEU A 56 7.07 -5.51 5.40
CA LEU A 56 5.71 -5.27 4.92
C LEU A 56 5.04 -6.63 4.65
N TYR A 57 3.96 -6.90 5.36
CA TYR A 57 3.15 -8.10 5.19
C TYR A 57 1.90 -7.74 4.40
N TYR A 58 1.74 -8.34 3.22
CA TYR A 58 0.56 -8.10 2.39
C TYR A 58 -0.72 -8.48 3.14
N LEU A 59 -1.72 -7.59 3.11
CA LEU A 59 -3.05 -7.88 3.62
C LEU A 59 -4.03 -8.09 2.47
N PHE A 60 -4.24 -7.05 1.67
CA PHE A 60 -5.13 -7.09 0.52
C PHE A 60 -4.78 -6.01 -0.50
N SER A 61 -5.34 -6.16 -1.70
CA SER A 61 -5.37 -5.12 -2.72
C SER A 61 -6.70 -5.16 -3.46
N PHE A 62 -7.05 -4.02 -4.04
CA PHE A 62 -8.20 -3.87 -4.93
C PHE A 62 -7.83 -2.92 -6.06
N ALA A 63 -8.52 -3.08 -7.19
CA ALA A 63 -8.37 -2.21 -8.34
C ALA A 63 -9.68 -1.46 -8.59
N PHE A 64 -9.56 -0.24 -9.11
CA PHE A 64 -10.71 0.56 -9.52
C PHE A 64 -11.05 0.23 -10.98
N ASP A 65 -12.23 -0.33 -11.21
CA ASP A 65 -12.79 -0.46 -12.55
C ASP A 65 -13.73 0.72 -12.82
N LEU A 66 -13.25 1.68 -13.61
CA LEU A 66 -13.95 2.94 -13.92
C LEU A 66 -14.14 3.14 -15.42
N GLY A 67 -13.97 2.09 -16.22
CA GLY A 67 -13.99 2.16 -17.69
C GLY A 67 -12.92 3.11 -18.23
N ASN A 68 -13.36 4.22 -18.86
CA ASN A 68 -12.45 5.22 -19.42
C ASN A 68 -11.95 6.26 -18.39
N ASN A 69 -12.53 6.28 -17.19
CA ASN A 69 -12.14 7.21 -16.14
C ASN A 69 -11.01 6.64 -15.27
N LYS A 70 -10.34 7.50 -14.51
CA LYS A 70 -9.28 7.10 -13.57
C LYS A 70 -9.41 7.89 -12.27
N VAL A 71 -9.09 7.22 -11.16
CA VAL A 71 -8.86 7.90 -9.89
C VAL A 71 -7.59 8.72 -10.03
N VAL A 72 -7.73 10.03 -9.85
CA VAL A 72 -6.62 10.99 -9.93
C VAL A 72 -5.90 11.16 -8.60
N ASP A 73 -6.63 11.02 -7.49
CA ASP A 73 -6.07 11.11 -6.16
C ASP A 73 -6.85 10.30 -5.12
N VAL A 74 -6.14 9.89 -4.07
CA VAL A 74 -6.69 9.24 -2.89
C VAL A 74 -6.04 9.82 -1.64
N THR A 75 -6.77 9.79 -0.53
CA THR A 75 -6.26 10.12 0.79
C THR A 75 -6.84 9.17 1.82
N ILE A 76 -6.07 8.91 2.87
CA ILE A 76 -6.55 8.26 4.10
C ILE A 76 -6.49 9.33 5.19
N PRO A 77 -7.63 9.73 5.77
CA PRO A 77 -7.63 10.72 6.83
C PRO A 77 -6.90 10.19 8.06
N ASP A 78 -6.25 11.08 8.80
CA ASP A 78 -5.55 10.75 10.05
C ASP A 78 -6.53 10.43 11.20
N GLU A 79 -7.81 10.76 11.02
CA GLU A 79 -8.88 10.63 12.03
C GLU A 79 -9.97 9.66 11.54
N LEU A 80 -10.22 8.61 12.31
CA LEU A 80 -11.43 7.77 12.29
C LEU A 80 -11.95 7.63 13.73
#